data_AF-A0A6A6I591-F1
#
_entry.id   AF-A0A6A6I591-F1
#
_cell.length_a   1.000
_cell.length_b   1.000
_cell.length_c   1.000
_cell.angle_alpha   90.00
_cell.angle_beta   90.00
_cell.angle_gamma   90.00
#
_symmetry.space_group_name_H-M   'P 1'
#
loop_
_entity.id
_entity.type
_entity.pdbx_description
1 polymer ?
#
loop_
_entity_poly.entity_id
_entity_poly.type
_entity_poly.pdbx_seq_one_letter_code
_entity_poly.pdbx_strand_id
1 'polypeptide(L)'
;MARPRKDVKFQHRGSNGKARRPSMSMSEISENASEPGSPTRNGALSKSEPATQDPPPQSEYEKKKQNFITRTIWTFVMIGGFFWALFAGHIYIIIVVTAVQIISFKEVIAISNVPSRARSLRFTKSLNWYFLGTTMYFLYGESVIYYFKHILLVDRILLPLATHHRFISFMLYIIGFVFFVSSLQKGHYKFQFNQFAWTHMALFLIVGQAHFVINNIFEGFIWFFLPVSLVITNDIFAYLCGITFGRTPLIKISPKKTWEGFLGAWFFTTLWGIGLTHIMSQYKYFICPVNDLGANIWTGLQCNPNPVFIPKTYTVPFIPQGLPIPATFTFMPVQLHVLVLASFASLIAPFGGFFASGLKRTFKIKDFGDSIPGHGGMTDRMDCQFIMGTIAFFYYSSFIAVHKTSVGSVLEAAITGLTPEEQVEVFKILGKHLVNQELIPSKVLEYVNAQFKR
;
A
#
# COMPACT_ATOMS: atom_id res chain seq x y z
N MET A 1 -42.06 8.03 -45.38
CA MET A 1 -40.95 7.62 -44.49
C MET A 1 -41.46 7.53 -43.05
N ALA A 2 -40.80 6.70 -42.24
CA ALA A 2 -41.37 5.99 -41.09
C ALA A 2 -41.38 6.76 -39.76
N ARG A 3 -42.24 6.26 -38.85
CA ARG A 3 -42.52 6.68 -37.46
C ARG A 3 -41.40 6.30 -36.46
N PRO A 4 -41.50 6.73 -35.18
CA PRO A 4 -42.18 5.91 -34.12
C PRO A 4 -43.00 6.77 -33.10
N ARG A 5 -44.32 6.56 -32.86
CA ARG A 5 -45.02 5.84 -31.74
C ARG A 5 -44.38 5.93 -30.33
N LYS A 6 -44.99 6.67 -29.37
CA LYS A 6 -46.06 6.33 -28.36
C LYS A 6 -45.52 5.47 -27.19
N ASP A 7 -45.92 5.56 -25.91
CA ASP A 7 -46.85 6.32 -25.04
C ASP A 7 -46.59 5.72 -23.62
N VAL A 8 -46.50 6.46 -22.52
CA VAL A 8 -46.99 5.99 -21.18
C VAL A 8 -47.40 7.19 -20.31
N LYS A 9 -48.65 7.14 -19.80
CA LYS A 9 -49.36 8.16 -19.03
C LYS A 9 -48.98 8.17 -17.54
N PHE A 10 -48.94 9.36 -16.93
CA PHE A 10 -49.06 9.57 -15.49
C PHE A 10 -50.54 9.75 -15.11
N GLN A 11 -50.96 9.18 -13.99
CA GLN A 11 -52.30 9.38 -13.43
C GLN A 11 -52.19 10.10 -12.09
N HIS A 12 -52.65 11.35 -12.06
CA HIS A 12 -52.96 12.10 -10.84
C HIS A 12 -54.46 11.98 -10.56
N ARG A 13 -54.82 11.77 -9.28
CA ARG A 13 -56.10 12.25 -8.75
C ARG A 13 -55.92 12.57 -7.27
N GLY A 14 -56.11 13.83 -6.90
CA GLY A 14 -56.24 14.28 -5.51
C GLY A 14 -57.70 14.51 -5.14
N SER A 15 -58.01 14.45 -3.84
CA SER A 15 -58.64 15.53 -3.05
C SER A 15 -59.36 14.99 -1.80
N ASN A 16 -58.87 15.47 -0.64
CA ASN A 16 -59.53 15.83 0.63
C ASN A 16 -60.64 14.99 1.29
N GLY A 17 -60.45 14.72 2.60
CA GLY A 17 -61.57 14.54 3.55
C GLY A 17 -61.26 13.86 4.90
N LYS A 18 -60.72 14.63 5.87
CA LYS A 18 -60.85 14.54 7.36
C LYS A 18 -60.82 13.20 8.14
N ALA A 19 -59.88 13.18 9.10
CA ALA A 19 -59.97 12.79 10.53
C ALA A 19 -60.14 11.31 10.96
N ARG A 20 -59.07 10.74 11.56
CA ARG A 20 -59.01 10.24 12.96
C ARG A 20 -57.67 9.51 13.23
N ARG A 21 -56.96 9.93 14.29
CA ARG A 21 -56.01 9.09 15.08
C ARG A 21 -56.85 8.25 16.07
N PRO A 22 -56.41 7.08 16.61
CA PRO A 22 -55.09 6.93 17.29
C PRO A 22 -54.41 5.53 17.26
N SER A 23 -53.23 5.49 17.90
CA SER A 23 -52.47 4.38 18.54
C SER A 23 -52.03 3.18 17.70
N MET A 24 -50.72 2.96 17.48
CA MET A 24 -49.73 2.29 18.36
C MET A 24 -49.94 0.77 18.55
N SER A 25 -48.83 0.04 18.36
CA SER A 25 -48.58 -1.40 18.59
C SER A 25 -48.78 -2.33 17.40
N MET A 26 -47.68 -2.83 16.85
CA MET A 26 -47.51 -4.26 16.60
C MET A 26 -46.02 -4.61 16.57
N SER A 27 -45.64 -5.40 17.57
CA SER A 27 -44.38 -6.07 17.77
C SER A 27 -44.18 -7.24 16.81
N GLU A 28 -42.90 -7.54 16.60
CA GLU A 28 -42.32 -8.70 15.92
C GLU A 28 -43.03 -10.02 16.26
N ILE A 29 -43.29 -10.84 15.24
CA ILE A 29 -43.61 -12.27 15.39
C ILE A 29 -42.62 -13.04 14.53
N SER A 30 -41.75 -13.78 15.20
CA SER A 30 -40.90 -14.83 14.65
C SER A 30 -41.74 -16.07 14.38
N GLU A 31 -41.74 -16.57 13.14
CA GLU A 31 -42.28 -17.88 12.81
C GLU A 31 -41.23 -18.96 13.06
N ASN A 32 -41.45 -19.79 14.07
CA ASN A 32 -40.94 -21.15 14.16
C ASN A 32 -42.16 -22.05 14.37
N ALA A 33 -42.65 -22.66 13.30
CA ALA A 33 -43.71 -23.65 13.35
C ALA A 33 -43.09 -25.06 13.38
N SER A 34 -43.30 -25.76 14.50
CA SER A 34 -43.07 -27.19 14.65
C SER A 34 -44.42 -27.86 14.88
N GLU A 35 -44.85 -28.71 13.93
CA GLU A 35 -46.07 -29.51 14.02
C GLU A 35 -45.90 -30.75 14.93
N PRO A 36 -46.97 -31.28 15.54
CA PRO A 36 -46.90 -32.41 16.48
C PRO A 36 -47.06 -33.77 15.78
N GLY A 37 -46.21 -34.72 16.13
CA GLY A 37 -46.29 -36.11 15.69
C GLY A 37 -47.21 -36.98 16.55
N SER A 38 -48.00 -37.82 15.88
CA SER A 38 -48.84 -38.90 16.44
C SER A 38 -48.04 -40.19 16.65
N PRO A 39 -48.46 -41.11 17.55
CA PRO A 39 -47.63 -42.24 17.97
C PRO A 39 -47.99 -43.53 17.23
N THR A 40 -47.00 -44.21 16.65
CA THR A 40 -47.10 -45.65 16.41
C THR A 40 -45.79 -46.37 16.72
N ARG A 41 -46.00 -47.41 17.53
CA ARG A 41 -45.10 -48.42 18.07
C ARG A 41 -44.61 -49.35 16.96
N ASN A 42 -43.30 -49.60 16.90
CA ASN A 42 -42.72 -50.93 16.66
C ASN A 42 -41.21 -50.92 16.95
N GLY A 43 -40.80 -51.85 17.79
CA GLY A 43 -39.41 -52.01 18.24
C GLY A 43 -38.55 -52.71 17.19
N ALA A 44 -37.34 -52.19 17.03
CA ALA A 44 -36.19 -52.92 16.51
C ALA A 44 -34.94 -52.38 17.22
N LEU A 45 -34.20 -53.28 17.87
CA LEU A 45 -32.92 -52.98 18.52
C LEU A 45 -31.91 -52.45 17.50
N SER A 46 -31.39 -51.25 17.72
CA SER A 46 -30.11 -50.81 17.14
C SER A 46 -29.10 -50.54 18.27
N LYS A 47 -27.91 -51.08 18.09
CA LYS A 47 -26.77 -50.97 19.00
C LYS A 47 -26.43 -49.50 19.28
N SER A 48 -26.24 -49.18 20.55
CA SER A 48 -25.71 -47.91 21.04
C SER A 48 -24.28 -47.67 20.57
N GLU A 49 -24.08 -46.73 19.65
CA GLU A 49 -22.81 -46.04 19.50
C GLU A 49 -22.63 -45.07 20.70
N PRO A 50 -21.43 -44.94 21.28
CA PRO A 50 -21.22 -44.01 22.37
C PRO A 50 -21.39 -42.58 21.85
N ALA A 51 -22.36 -41.87 22.43
CA ALA A 51 -22.54 -40.44 22.22
C ALA A 51 -21.20 -39.73 22.48
N THR A 52 -20.60 -39.17 21.43
CA THR A 52 -19.61 -38.11 21.56
C THR A 52 -20.25 -37.01 22.38
N GLN A 53 -19.83 -36.90 23.65
CA GLN A 53 -20.13 -35.77 24.49
C GLN A 53 -19.60 -34.53 23.80
N ASP A 54 -20.51 -33.68 23.31
CA ASP A 54 -20.15 -32.30 22.98
C ASP A 54 -19.48 -31.69 24.23
N PRO A 55 -18.31 -31.04 24.10
CA PRO A 55 -17.65 -30.44 25.25
C PRO A 55 -18.59 -29.45 25.94
N PRO A 56 -18.54 -29.34 27.28
CA PRO A 56 -19.46 -28.51 28.03
C PRO A 56 -19.42 -27.07 27.52
N PRO A 57 -20.54 -26.32 27.60
CA PRO A 57 -20.60 -24.95 27.12
C PRO A 57 -19.61 -24.09 27.90
N GLN A 58 -18.44 -23.83 27.31
CA GLN A 58 -17.44 -22.91 27.86
C GLN A 58 -18.12 -21.60 28.25
N SER A 59 -17.88 -21.16 29.48
CA SER A 59 -18.47 -19.89 29.94
C SER A 59 -18.03 -18.75 29.01
N GLU A 60 -18.88 -17.74 28.79
CA GLU A 60 -18.51 -16.56 27.98
C GLU A 60 -17.17 -15.93 28.43
N TYR A 61 -16.87 -16.03 29.72
CA TYR A 61 -15.63 -15.56 30.31
C TYR A 61 -14.41 -16.32 29.76
N GLU A 62 -14.48 -17.65 29.65
CA GLU A 62 -13.40 -18.47 29.08
C GLU A 62 -13.16 -18.16 27.62
N LYS A 63 -14.22 -17.96 26.82
CA LYS A 63 -14.10 -17.54 25.41
C LYS A 63 -13.45 -16.15 25.29
N LYS A 64 -13.84 -15.19 26.12
CA LYS A 64 -13.24 -13.84 26.16
C LYS A 64 -11.76 -13.91 26.58
N LYS A 65 -11.43 -14.73 27.58
CA LYS A 65 -10.06 -14.96 28.06
C LYS A 65 -9.20 -15.61 26.97
N GLN A 66 -9.70 -16.66 26.31
CA GLN A 66 -9.00 -17.34 25.22
C GLN A 66 -8.77 -16.41 24.02
N ASN A 67 -9.76 -15.58 23.68
CA ASN A 67 -9.61 -14.57 22.63
C ASN A 67 -8.57 -13.52 23.01
N PHE A 68 -8.56 -13.06 24.26
CA PHE A 68 -7.54 -12.13 24.74
C PHE A 68 -6.14 -12.74 24.66
N ILE A 69 -5.94 -13.97 25.16
CA ILE A 69 -4.66 -14.68 25.11
C ILE A 69 -4.19 -14.86 23.67
N THR A 70 -5.06 -15.34 22.78
CA THR A 70 -4.75 -15.52 21.35
C THR A 70 -4.29 -14.20 20.73
N ARG A 71 -4.99 -13.10 21.02
CA ARG A 71 -4.62 -11.76 20.53
C ARG A 71 -3.28 -11.29 21.06
N THR A 72 -3.01 -11.48 22.35
CA THR A 72 -1.74 -11.09 22.95
C THR A 72 -0.57 -11.86 22.32
N ILE A 73 -0.69 -13.19 22.19
CA ILE A 73 0.37 -14.03 21.61
C ILE A 73 0.65 -13.61 20.16
N TRP A 74 -0.37 -13.51 19.32
CA TRP A 74 -0.18 -13.14 17.92
C TRP A 74 0.33 -11.70 17.75
N THR A 75 0.03 -10.79 18.67
CA THR A 75 0.62 -9.45 18.68
C THR A 75 2.15 -9.53 18.85
N PHE A 76 2.62 -10.30 19.83
CA PHE A 76 4.06 -10.46 20.04
C PHE A 76 4.74 -11.20 18.88
N VAL A 77 4.09 -12.21 18.31
CA VAL A 77 4.59 -12.93 17.12
C VAL A 77 4.73 -11.99 15.93
N MET A 78 3.73 -11.14 15.65
CA MET A 78 3.78 -10.18 14.55
C MET A 78 4.87 -9.12 14.74
N ILE A 79 4.94 -8.53 15.94
CA ILE A 79 5.96 -7.52 16.25
C ILE A 79 7.35 -8.12 16.17
N GLY A 80 7.57 -9.28 16.81
CA GLY A 80 8.84 -9.99 16.80
C GLY A 80 9.26 -10.41 15.39
N GLY A 81 8.34 -10.98 14.60
CA GLY A 81 8.61 -11.36 13.22
C GLY A 81 8.93 -10.16 12.31
N PHE A 82 8.24 -9.03 12.50
CA PHE A 82 8.52 -7.80 11.75
C PHE A 82 9.91 -7.25 12.06
N PHE A 83 10.26 -7.08 13.33
CA PHE A 83 11.58 -6.55 13.71
C PHE A 83 12.71 -7.53 13.37
N TRP A 84 12.48 -8.83 13.49
CA TRP A 84 13.42 -9.84 13.02
C TRP A 84 13.69 -9.67 11.52
N ALA A 85 12.64 -9.57 10.70
CA ALA A 85 12.80 -9.34 9.26
C ALA A 85 13.50 -8.01 8.96
N LEU A 86 13.16 -6.94 9.69
CA LEU A 86 13.75 -5.61 9.53
C LEU A 86 15.26 -5.61 9.80
N PHE A 87 15.72 -6.37 10.80
CA PHE A 87 17.13 -6.45 11.16
C PHE A 87 17.90 -7.52 10.37
N ALA A 88 17.21 -8.53 9.84
CA ALA A 88 17.81 -9.59 9.03
C ALA A 88 18.24 -9.09 7.63
N GLY A 89 17.56 -8.08 7.07
CA GLY A 89 17.98 -7.43 5.82
C GLY A 89 16.83 -7.11 4.86
N HIS A 90 17.18 -6.46 3.75
CA HIS A 90 16.20 -5.94 2.76
C HIS A 90 15.34 -7.06 2.15
N ILE A 91 15.97 -8.19 1.82
CA ILE A 91 15.28 -9.34 1.22
C ILE A 91 14.16 -9.88 2.10
N TYR A 92 14.35 -9.92 3.43
CA TYR A 92 13.36 -10.44 4.36
C TYR A 92 12.14 -9.52 4.45
N ILE A 93 12.35 -8.20 4.49
CA ILE A 93 11.25 -7.25 4.47
C ILE A 93 10.49 -7.29 3.13
N ILE A 94 11.20 -7.42 2.00
CA ILE A 94 10.57 -7.60 0.68
C ILE A 94 9.72 -8.87 0.66
N ILE A 95 10.20 -9.98 1.23
CA ILE A 95 9.42 -11.22 1.38
C ILE A 95 8.18 -11.00 2.24
N VAL A 96 8.30 -10.28 3.37
CA VAL A 96 7.16 -9.96 4.24
C VAL A 96 6.12 -9.11 3.50
N VAL A 97 6.53 -8.04 2.81
CA VAL A 97 5.61 -7.21 2.01
C VAL A 97 4.96 -8.03 0.90
N THR A 98 5.73 -8.90 0.24
CA THR A 98 5.25 -9.82 -0.80
C THR A 98 4.21 -10.81 -0.24
N ALA A 99 4.42 -11.34 0.97
CA ALA A 99 3.47 -12.24 1.62
C ALA A 99 2.19 -11.49 2.02
N VAL A 100 2.33 -10.30 2.62
CA VAL A 100 1.21 -9.44 3.01
C VAL A 100 0.33 -9.12 1.80
N GLN A 101 0.91 -8.70 0.67
CA GLN A 101 0.11 -8.41 -0.53
C GLN A 101 -0.61 -9.65 -1.08
N ILE A 102 0.00 -10.84 -1.04
CA ILE A 102 -0.60 -12.08 -1.56
C ILE A 102 -1.81 -12.45 -0.70
N ILE A 103 -1.67 -12.32 0.61
CA ILE A 103 -2.76 -12.57 1.57
C ILE A 103 -3.88 -11.54 1.36
N SER A 104 -3.55 -10.25 1.25
CA SER A 104 -4.55 -9.19 1.01
C SER A 104 -5.26 -9.37 -0.34
N PHE A 105 -4.54 -9.71 -1.40
CA PHE A 105 -5.13 -9.99 -2.70
C PHE A 105 -6.10 -11.18 -2.62
N LYS A 106 -5.71 -12.26 -1.95
CA LYS A 106 -6.57 -13.43 -1.72
C LYS A 106 -7.87 -13.04 -1.00
N GLU A 107 -7.80 -12.22 0.05
CA GLU A 107 -8.96 -11.75 0.81
C GLU A 107 -9.91 -10.90 -0.04
N VAL A 108 -9.38 -9.92 -0.78
CA VAL A 108 -10.21 -9.06 -1.63
C VAL A 108 -10.89 -9.84 -2.76
N ILE A 109 -10.17 -10.78 -3.39
CA ILE A 109 -10.75 -11.68 -4.40
C ILE A 109 -11.77 -12.65 -3.78
N ALA A 110 -11.61 -13.07 -2.52
CA ALA A 110 -12.59 -13.93 -1.87
C ALA A 110 -13.95 -13.23 -1.71
N ILE A 111 -13.97 -11.91 -1.50
CA ILE A 111 -15.20 -11.13 -1.38
C ILE A 111 -15.97 -11.08 -2.69
N SER A 112 -15.30 -10.96 -3.85
CA SER A 112 -16.00 -10.94 -5.13
C SER A 112 -16.65 -12.30 -5.46
N ASN A 113 -16.24 -13.38 -4.80
CA ASN A 113 -16.66 -14.76 -5.09
C ASN A 113 -17.91 -15.24 -4.34
N VAL A 114 -18.78 -14.33 -3.85
CA VAL A 114 -20.01 -14.65 -3.09
C VAL A 114 -20.89 -15.69 -3.82
N PRO A 115 -21.37 -16.74 -3.12
CA PRO A 115 -21.98 -17.90 -3.74
C PRO A 115 -23.44 -17.65 -4.04
N SER A 116 -23.82 -17.60 -5.32
CA SER A 116 -25.23 -17.83 -5.65
C SER A 116 -25.49 -18.78 -6.81
N ARG A 117 -24.53 -19.10 -7.71
CA ARG A 117 -24.75 -20.16 -8.72
C ARG A 117 -23.56 -20.75 -9.50
N ALA A 118 -22.31 -20.28 -9.34
CA ALA A 118 -21.21 -20.60 -10.28
C ALA A 118 -20.06 -21.45 -9.69
N ARG A 119 -20.35 -22.52 -8.94
CA ARG A 119 -19.32 -23.43 -8.38
C ARG A 119 -18.55 -24.22 -9.46
N SER A 120 -18.93 -24.11 -10.73
CA SER A 120 -18.36 -24.88 -11.86
C SER A 120 -17.22 -24.20 -12.63
N LEU A 121 -16.94 -22.90 -12.41
CA LEU A 121 -15.93 -22.16 -13.18
C LEU A 121 -14.52 -22.28 -12.55
N ARG A 122 -13.92 -23.47 -12.63
CA ARG A 122 -12.57 -23.75 -12.09
C ARG A 122 -11.50 -22.81 -12.66
N PHE A 123 -11.63 -22.42 -13.93
CA PHE A 123 -10.68 -21.58 -14.66
C PHE A 123 -10.63 -20.11 -14.20
N THR A 124 -11.70 -19.58 -13.61
CA THR A 124 -11.70 -18.18 -13.15
C THR A 124 -10.76 -17.98 -11.95
N LYS A 125 -10.63 -18.99 -11.08
CA LYS A 125 -9.72 -18.91 -9.93
C LYS A 125 -8.26 -18.97 -10.34
N SER A 126 -7.88 -19.86 -11.25
CA SER A 126 -6.50 -19.95 -11.76
C SER A 126 -6.08 -18.69 -12.49
N LEU A 127 -7.02 -18.06 -13.20
CA LEU A 127 -6.77 -16.84 -13.94
C LEU A 127 -6.45 -15.63 -13.03
N ASN A 128 -7.08 -15.53 -11.87
CA ASN A 128 -6.78 -14.48 -10.90
C ASN A 128 -5.33 -14.58 -10.38
N TRP A 129 -4.87 -15.80 -10.09
CA TRP A 129 -3.48 -16.06 -9.68
C TRP A 129 -2.49 -15.84 -10.82
N TYR A 130 -2.88 -16.17 -12.06
CA TYR A 130 -2.07 -15.89 -13.25
C TYR A 130 -1.83 -14.39 -13.43
N PHE A 131 -2.88 -13.56 -13.33
CA PHE A 131 -2.73 -12.12 -13.43
C PHE A 131 -1.90 -11.55 -12.26
N LEU A 132 -2.07 -12.07 -11.04
CA LEU A 132 -1.21 -11.70 -9.91
C LEU A 132 0.27 -11.96 -10.21
N GLY A 133 0.61 -13.18 -10.63
CA GLY A 133 1.99 -13.54 -10.98
C GLY A 133 2.55 -12.70 -12.12
N THR A 134 1.74 -12.43 -13.15
CA THR A 134 2.14 -11.59 -14.29
C THR A 134 2.41 -10.15 -13.87
N THR A 135 1.54 -9.55 -13.04
CA THR A 135 1.73 -8.19 -12.53
C THR A 135 2.92 -8.10 -11.59
N MET A 136 3.12 -9.08 -10.71
CA MET A 136 4.29 -9.15 -9.84
C MET A 136 5.58 -9.27 -10.66
N TYR A 137 5.60 -10.14 -11.69
CA TYR A 137 6.73 -10.26 -12.60
C TYR A 137 7.05 -8.91 -13.24
N PHE A 138 6.06 -8.24 -13.84
CA PHE A 138 6.25 -6.95 -14.49
C PHE A 138 6.83 -5.90 -13.53
N LEU A 139 6.13 -5.64 -12.41
CA LEU A 139 6.49 -4.57 -11.49
C LEU A 139 7.79 -4.86 -10.72
N TYR A 140 7.93 -6.06 -10.17
CA TYR A 140 9.09 -6.37 -9.32
C TYR A 140 10.31 -6.69 -10.16
N GLY A 141 10.11 -7.30 -11.33
CA GLY A 141 11.18 -7.47 -12.32
C GLY A 141 11.77 -6.14 -12.73
N GLU A 142 10.96 -5.10 -12.95
CA GLU A 142 11.48 -3.77 -13.29
C GLU A 142 12.33 -3.16 -12.16
N SER A 143 11.86 -3.23 -10.91
CA SER A 143 12.65 -2.78 -9.75
C SER A 143 13.97 -3.57 -9.62
N VAL A 144 13.91 -4.90 -9.70
CA VAL A 144 15.09 -5.77 -9.56
C VAL A 144 16.10 -5.51 -10.68
N ILE A 145 15.65 -5.33 -11.92
CA ILE A 145 16.50 -4.96 -13.05
C ILE A 145 17.16 -3.60 -12.83
N TYR A 146 16.42 -2.63 -12.29
CA TYR A 146 16.94 -1.29 -12.01
C TYR A 146 18.06 -1.32 -10.95
N TYR A 147 17.82 -1.92 -9.78
CA TYR A 147 18.80 -1.91 -8.67
C TYR A 147 19.95 -2.91 -8.85
N PHE A 148 19.74 -4.02 -9.56
CA PHE A 148 20.72 -5.12 -9.70
C PHE A 148 21.16 -5.36 -11.14
N LYS A 149 21.10 -4.34 -12.01
CA LYS A 149 21.48 -4.41 -13.43
C LYS A 149 22.84 -5.09 -13.64
N HIS A 150 23.85 -4.73 -12.86
CA HIS A 150 25.20 -5.29 -13.00
C HIS A 150 25.29 -6.79 -12.70
N ILE A 151 24.47 -7.31 -11.79
CA ILE A 151 24.45 -8.73 -11.44
C ILE A 151 23.69 -9.53 -12.50
N LEU A 152 22.53 -9.02 -12.92
CA LEU A 152 21.64 -9.71 -13.86
C LEU A 152 22.19 -9.77 -15.28
N LEU A 153 22.99 -8.78 -15.70
CA LEU A 153 23.57 -8.75 -17.04
C LEU A 153 24.73 -9.75 -17.23
N VAL A 154 25.26 -10.33 -16.16
CA VAL A 154 26.37 -11.30 -16.22
C VAL A 154 25.86 -12.73 -16.42
N ASP A 155 24.65 -13.03 -15.97
CA ASP A 155 24.08 -14.37 -16.04
C ASP A 155 23.41 -14.65 -17.39
N ARG A 156 23.82 -15.73 -18.07
CA ARG A 156 23.32 -16.09 -19.42
C ARG A 156 21.82 -16.43 -19.47
N ILE A 157 21.25 -16.93 -18.37
CA ILE A 157 19.84 -17.32 -18.27
C ILE A 157 18.99 -16.10 -17.92
N LEU A 158 19.47 -15.23 -17.03
CA LEU A 158 18.74 -14.03 -16.61
C LEU A 158 18.83 -12.88 -17.61
N LEU A 159 19.90 -12.83 -18.42
CA LEU A 159 20.10 -11.79 -19.44
C LEU A 159 18.92 -11.64 -20.42
N PRO A 160 18.41 -12.68 -21.10
CA PRO A 160 17.26 -12.53 -22.01
C PRO A 160 15.98 -12.11 -21.27
N LEU A 161 15.78 -12.60 -20.04
CA LEU A 161 14.63 -12.23 -19.20
C LEU A 161 14.68 -10.76 -18.80
N ALA A 162 15.86 -10.25 -18.43
CA ALA A 162 16.05 -8.85 -18.02
C ALA A 162 15.96 -7.88 -19.21
N THR A 163 16.61 -8.21 -20.34
CA THR A 163 16.64 -7.35 -21.54
C THR A 163 15.28 -7.25 -22.23
N HIS A 164 14.54 -8.35 -22.31
CA HIS A 164 13.23 -8.40 -22.94
C HIS A 164 12.08 -8.33 -21.93
N HIS A 165 12.36 -7.94 -20.68
CA HIS A 165 11.42 -7.97 -19.56
C HIS A 165 10.05 -7.35 -19.88
N ARG A 166 10.05 -6.14 -20.45
CA ARG A 166 8.83 -5.40 -20.81
C ARG A 166 8.01 -6.13 -21.87
N PHE A 167 8.67 -6.68 -22.90
CA PHE A 167 8.00 -7.42 -23.96
C PHE A 167 7.42 -8.74 -23.45
N ILE A 168 8.19 -9.51 -22.67
CA ILE A 168 7.73 -10.75 -22.05
C ILE A 168 6.53 -10.49 -21.13
N SER A 169 6.60 -9.46 -20.29
CA SER A 169 5.48 -9.06 -19.41
C SER A 169 4.22 -8.73 -20.19
N PHE A 170 4.34 -7.98 -21.30
CA PHE A 170 3.22 -7.67 -22.17
C PHE A 170 2.63 -8.94 -22.80
N MET A 171 3.47 -9.85 -23.31
CA MET A 171 3.01 -11.13 -23.87
C MET A 171 2.28 -11.98 -22.83
N LEU A 172 2.80 -12.08 -21.60
CA LEU A 172 2.15 -12.79 -20.51
C LEU A 172 0.76 -12.22 -20.22
N TYR A 173 0.62 -10.89 -20.19
CA TYR A 173 -0.68 -10.25 -20.00
C TYR A 173 -1.66 -10.59 -21.14
N ILE A 174 -1.20 -10.49 -22.40
CA ILE A 174 -2.03 -10.83 -23.57
C ILE A 174 -2.46 -12.29 -23.56
N ILE A 175 -1.59 -13.23 -23.17
CA ILE A 175 -1.94 -14.65 -23.01
C ILE A 175 -3.06 -14.81 -21.98
N GLY A 176 -2.96 -14.15 -20.82
CA GLY A 176 -4.00 -14.17 -19.79
C GLY A 176 -5.32 -13.57 -20.29
N PHE A 177 -5.26 -12.49 -21.05
CA PHE A 177 -6.42 -11.85 -21.65
C PHE A 177 -7.11 -12.75 -22.69
N VAL A 178 -6.35 -13.35 -23.60
CA VAL A 178 -6.89 -14.31 -24.59
C VAL A 178 -7.53 -15.49 -23.86
N PHE A 179 -6.87 -16.04 -22.84
CA PHE A 179 -7.42 -17.12 -22.03
C PHE A 179 -8.73 -16.73 -21.32
N PHE A 180 -8.82 -15.50 -20.79
CA PHE A 180 -10.06 -14.97 -20.22
C PHE A 180 -11.19 -14.98 -21.26
N VAL A 181 -10.94 -14.42 -22.45
CA VAL A 181 -11.93 -14.35 -23.53
C VAL A 181 -12.34 -15.75 -23.98
N SER A 182 -11.40 -16.67 -24.14
CA SER A 182 -11.68 -18.08 -24.48
C SER A 182 -12.45 -18.82 -23.38
N SER A 183 -12.35 -18.38 -22.12
CA SER A 183 -13.07 -18.96 -20.99
C SER A 183 -14.52 -18.46 -20.85
N LEU A 184 -14.97 -17.51 -21.67
CA LEU A 184 -16.32 -16.93 -21.57
C LEU A 184 -17.41 -17.97 -21.82
N GLN A 185 -18.36 -18.09 -20.88
CA GLN A 185 -19.47 -19.01 -20.97
C GLN A 185 -20.80 -18.25 -21.08
N LYS A 186 -21.62 -18.66 -22.05
CA LYS A 186 -22.98 -18.12 -22.22
C LYS A 186 -23.76 -18.20 -20.90
N GLY A 187 -24.48 -17.13 -20.57
CA GLY A 187 -25.25 -17.01 -19.33
C GLY A 187 -24.46 -16.52 -18.11
N HIS A 188 -23.12 -16.47 -18.16
CA HIS A 188 -22.28 -16.03 -17.03
C HIS A 188 -21.42 -14.79 -17.32
N TYR A 189 -21.60 -14.13 -18.48
CA TYR A 189 -20.77 -12.99 -18.88
C TYR A 189 -20.70 -11.88 -17.83
N LYS A 190 -21.84 -11.45 -17.27
CA LYS A 190 -21.86 -10.39 -16.24
C LYS A 190 -21.01 -10.76 -15.03
N PHE A 191 -21.06 -12.03 -14.61
CA PHE A 191 -20.24 -12.52 -13.51
C PHE A 191 -18.75 -12.54 -13.89
N GLN A 192 -18.39 -13.08 -15.06
CA GLN A 192 -17.01 -13.19 -15.52
C GLN A 192 -16.35 -11.82 -15.73
N PHE A 193 -17.05 -10.87 -16.36
CA PHE A 193 -16.57 -9.49 -16.51
C PHE A 193 -16.47 -8.76 -15.17
N ASN A 194 -17.40 -9.00 -14.24
CA ASN A 194 -17.28 -8.46 -12.89
C ASN A 194 -16.02 -9.03 -12.20
N GLN A 195 -15.79 -10.35 -12.23
CA GLN A 195 -14.57 -10.95 -11.67
C GLN A 195 -13.31 -10.36 -12.32
N PHE A 196 -13.28 -10.24 -13.64
CA PHE A 196 -12.15 -9.65 -14.36
C PHE A 196 -11.87 -8.21 -13.90
N ALA A 197 -12.91 -7.37 -13.78
CA ALA A 197 -12.79 -6.01 -13.29
C ALA A 197 -12.32 -5.96 -11.82
N TRP A 198 -12.87 -6.82 -10.97
CA TRP A 198 -12.46 -6.95 -9.56
C TRP A 198 -10.99 -7.35 -9.43
N THR A 199 -10.53 -8.31 -10.24
CA THR A 199 -9.13 -8.73 -10.28
C THR A 199 -8.23 -7.57 -10.67
N HIS A 200 -8.54 -6.83 -11.73
CA HIS A 200 -7.70 -5.70 -12.17
C HIS A 200 -7.71 -4.55 -11.15
N MET A 201 -8.85 -4.27 -10.53
CA MET A 201 -8.94 -3.29 -9.44
C MET A 201 -8.08 -3.73 -8.24
N ALA A 202 -8.14 -5.00 -7.83
CA ALA A 202 -7.33 -5.51 -6.73
C ALA A 202 -5.83 -5.49 -7.05
N LEU A 203 -5.43 -5.80 -8.29
CA LEU A 203 -4.03 -5.68 -8.73
C LEU A 203 -3.54 -4.24 -8.65
N PHE A 204 -4.34 -3.28 -9.13
CA PHE A 204 -4.01 -1.86 -9.05
C PHE A 204 -3.89 -1.37 -7.60
N LEU A 205 -4.88 -1.68 -6.75
CA LEU A 205 -4.95 -1.17 -5.38
C LEU A 205 -4.02 -1.89 -4.39
N ILE A 206 -3.62 -3.14 -4.65
CA ILE A 206 -2.79 -3.91 -3.73
C ILE A 206 -1.38 -4.05 -4.28
N VAL A 207 -1.24 -4.64 -5.48
CA VAL A 207 0.08 -4.96 -6.05
C VAL A 207 0.80 -3.69 -6.51
N GLY A 208 0.07 -2.75 -7.12
CA GLY A 208 0.60 -1.44 -7.49
C GLY A 208 1.12 -0.65 -6.28
N GLN A 209 0.34 -0.62 -5.20
CA GLN A 209 0.76 0.05 -3.96
C GLN A 209 1.95 -0.67 -3.30
N ALA A 210 1.93 -2.01 -3.24
CA ALA A 210 3.04 -2.81 -2.71
C ALA A 210 4.35 -2.62 -3.50
N HIS A 211 4.27 -2.43 -4.82
CA HIS A 211 5.44 -2.07 -5.64
C HIS A 211 6.07 -0.75 -5.19
N PHE A 212 5.27 0.28 -4.93
CA PHE A 212 5.79 1.55 -4.39
C PHE A 212 6.43 1.36 -3.00
N VAL A 213 5.83 0.52 -2.14
CA VAL A 213 6.43 0.17 -0.83
C VAL A 213 7.78 -0.53 -0.99
N ILE A 214 7.92 -1.44 -1.96
CA ILE A 214 9.19 -2.12 -2.24
C ILE A 214 10.24 -1.16 -2.78
N ASN A 215 9.87 -0.22 -3.66
CA ASN A 215 10.82 0.80 -4.11
C ASN A 215 11.26 1.71 -2.95
N ASN A 216 10.38 2.06 -2.01
CA ASN A 216 10.82 2.75 -0.79
C ASN A 216 11.84 1.94 0.02
N ILE A 217 11.64 0.62 0.14
CA ILE A 217 12.61 -0.26 0.81
C ILE A 217 13.97 -0.21 0.11
N PHE A 218 13.98 -0.20 -1.23
CA PHE A 218 15.23 -0.10 -2.00
C PHE A 218 15.92 1.27 -1.88
N GLU A 219 15.18 2.36 -1.71
CA GLU A 219 15.75 3.70 -1.46
C GLU A 219 16.27 3.89 -0.03
N GLY A 220 15.90 2.98 0.89
CA GLY A 220 16.39 2.91 2.26
C GLY A 220 15.26 2.64 3.25
N PHE A 221 15.55 1.85 4.29
CA PHE A 221 14.53 1.43 5.25
C PHE A 221 13.77 2.57 5.93
N ILE A 222 14.36 3.76 6.04
CA ILE A 222 13.67 4.92 6.58
C ILE A 222 12.42 5.27 5.78
N TRP A 223 12.46 5.18 4.45
CA TRP A 223 11.32 5.48 3.58
C TRP A 223 10.21 4.42 3.63
N PHE A 224 10.50 3.26 4.24
CA PHE A 224 9.53 2.21 4.52
C PHE A 224 9.02 2.28 5.97
N PHE A 225 9.92 2.21 6.94
CA PHE A 225 9.59 2.05 8.34
C PHE A 225 9.01 3.32 8.97
N LEU A 226 9.51 4.51 8.59
CA LEU A 226 8.95 5.77 9.10
C LEU A 226 7.47 5.89 8.72
N PRO A 227 7.05 5.83 7.44
CA PRO A 227 5.63 5.89 7.08
C PRO A 227 4.76 4.84 7.78
N VAL A 228 5.25 3.59 7.88
CA VAL A 228 4.54 2.50 8.58
C VAL A 228 4.32 2.87 10.05
N SER A 229 5.37 3.36 10.72
CA SER A 229 5.31 3.76 12.13
C SER A 229 4.38 4.96 12.36
N LEU A 230 4.30 5.90 11.42
CA LEU A 230 3.43 7.07 11.52
C LEU A 230 1.96 6.66 11.49
N VAL A 231 1.58 5.73 10.60
CA VAL A 231 0.20 5.21 10.54
C VAL A 231 -0.16 4.45 11.82
N ILE A 232 0.74 3.58 12.30
CA ILE A 232 0.52 2.82 13.56
C ILE A 232 0.34 3.78 14.74
N THR A 233 1.24 4.77 14.85
CA THR A 233 1.20 5.78 15.91
C THR A 233 -0.08 6.61 15.83
N ASN A 234 -0.47 7.01 14.63
CA ASN A 234 -1.70 7.76 14.42
C ASN A 234 -2.94 6.97 14.87
N ASP A 235 -3.05 5.69 14.53
CA ASP A 235 -4.18 4.86 14.95
C ASP A 235 -4.23 4.69 16.48
N ILE A 236 -3.09 4.51 17.13
CA ILE A 236 -2.99 4.40 18.59
C ILE A 236 -3.45 5.71 19.25
N PHE A 237 -2.88 6.86 18.84
CA PHE A 237 -3.20 8.13 19.48
C PHE A 237 -4.60 8.66 19.09
N ALA A 238 -5.12 8.30 17.91
CA ALA A 238 -6.51 8.59 17.56
C ALA A 238 -7.49 7.87 18.49
N TYR A 239 -7.18 6.63 18.86
CA TYR A 239 -7.96 5.87 19.83
C TYR A 239 -7.82 6.43 21.25
N LEU A 240 -6.59 6.66 21.72
CA LEU A 240 -6.33 7.16 23.07
C LEU A 240 -6.96 8.54 23.29
N CYS A 241 -6.67 9.52 22.43
CA CYS A 241 -7.24 10.87 22.52
C CYS A 241 -8.75 10.87 22.27
N GLY A 242 -9.25 9.96 21.43
CA GLY A 242 -10.68 9.80 21.17
C GLY A 242 -11.46 9.31 22.40
N ILE A 243 -10.89 8.44 23.24
CA ILE A 243 -11.54 8.00 24.47
C ILE A 243 -11.44 9.06 25.58
N THR A 244 -10.29 9.72 25.72
CA THR A 244 -10.07 10.67 26.82
C THR A 244 -10.73 12.02 26.59
N PHE A 245 -10.74 12.51 25.34
CA PHE A 245 -11.21 13.86 25.01
C PHE A 245 -12.32 13.90 23.94
N GLY A 246 -12.68 12.76 23.34
CA GLY A 246 -13.61 12.72 22.22
C GLY A 246 -15.04 13.10 22.62
N ARG A 247 -15.58 14.12 21.94
CA ARG A 247 -16.96 14.59 22.13
C ARG A 247 -17.70 14.76 20.81
N THR A 248 -16.99 15.14 19.75
CA THR A 248 -17.59 15.49 18.47
C THR A 248 -17.29 14.44 17.40
N PRO A 249 -18.29 13.76 16.83
CA PRO A 249 -18.07 12.72 15.82
C PRO A 249 -17.57 13.32 14.50
N LEU A 250 -16.60 12.64 13.87
CA LEU A 250 -15.94 13.08 12.63
C LEU A 250 -16.81 12.84 11.39
N ILE A 251 -17.42 11.65 11.28
CA ILE A 251 -18.22 11.27 10.11
C ILE A 251 -19.39 10.37 10.50
N LYS A 252 -20.55 10.56 9.85
CA LYS A 252 -21.78 9.79 10.13
C LYS A 252 -21.62 8.28 9.89
N ILE A 253 -20.79 7.88 8.94
CA ILE A 253 -20.55 6.46 8.62
C ILE A 253 -19.70 5.75 9.68
N SER A 254 -18.99 6.50 10.53
CA SER A 254 -18.13 5.98 11.60
C SER A 254 -18.28 6.83 12.87
N PRO A 255 -19.38 6.64 13.62
CA PRO A 255 -19.73 7.50 14.76
C PRO A 255 -18.75 7.40 15.94
N LYS A 256 -17.86 6.40 15.94
CA LYS A 256 -16.84 6.21 16.97
C LYS A 256 -15.58 7.04 16.76
N LYS A 257 -15.36 7.63 15.58
CA LYS A 257 -14.21 8.50 15.34
C LYS A 257 -14.58 9.94 15.66
N THR A 258 -13.72 10.64 16.39
CA THR A 258 -13.96 11.99 16.92
C THR A 258 -12.94 13.01 16.40
N TRP A 259 -13.33 14.29 16.27
CA TRP A 259 -12.41 15.36 15.87
C TRP A 259 -11.29 15.59 16.88
N GLU A 260 -11.57 15.49 18.18
CA GLU A 260 -10.55 15.68 19.23
C GLU A 260 -9.50 14.56 19.18
N GLY A 261 -9.95 13.31 18.99
CA GLY A 261 -9.07 12.17 18.74
C GLY A 261 -8.19 12.36 17.50
N PHE A 262 -8.76 12.89 16.41
CA PHE A 262 -8.04 13.14 15.17
C PHE A 262 -6.96 14.22 15.30
N LEU A 263 -7.27 15.36 15.94
CA LEU A 263 -6.29 16.42 16.20
C LEU A 263 -5.20 15.99 17.19
N GLY A 264 -5.57 15.25 18.24
CA GLY A 264 -4.61 14.68 19.19
C GLY A 264 -3.65 13.71 18.50
N ALA A 265 -4.17 12.84 17.62
CA ALA A 265 -3.35 11.92 16.84
C ALA A 265 -2.33 12.66 15.96
N TRP A 266 -2.73 13.74 15.29
CA TRP A 266 -1.84 14.54 14.46
C TRP A 266 -0.65 15.11 15.26
N PHE A 267 -0.91 15.66 16.45
CA PHE A 267 0.13 16.19 17.32
C PHE A 267 1.14 15.11 17.75
N PHE A 268 0.67 13.99 18.30
CA PHE A 268 1.55 12.93 18.77
C PHE A 268 2.27 12.18 17.64
N THR A 269 1.63 12.01 16.49
CA THR A 269 2.24 11.40 15.30
C THR A 269 3.38 12.28 14.76
N THR A 270 3.20 13.60 14.79
CA THR A 270 4.23 14.55 14.38
C THR A 270 5.43 14.49 15.33
N LEU A 271 5.18 14.51 16.65
CA LEU A 271 6.24 14.40 17.66
C LEU A 271 7.01 13.08 17.53
N TRP A 272 6.29 11.97 17.35
CA TRP A 272 6.88 10.66 17.11
C TRP A 272 7.73 10.62 15.84
N GLY A 273 7.23 11.17 14.74
CA GLY A 273 7.95 11.23 13.47
C GLY A 273 9.29 11.95 13.61
N ILE A 274 9.31 13.11 14.27
CA ILE A 274 10.53 13.89 14.48
C ILE A 274 11.54 13.08 15.32
N GLY A 275 11.09 12.50 16.43
CA GLY A 275 11.94 11.70 17.31
C GLY A 275 12.49 10.45 16.63
N LEU A 276 11.63 9.69 15.94
CA LEU A 276 12.04 8.48 15.24
C LEU A 276 13.03 8.78 14.12
N THR A 277 12.78 9.82 13.32
CA THR A 277 13.68 10.22 12.24
C THR A 277 15.05 10.63 12.78
N HIS A 278 15.09 11.34 13.91
CA HIS A 278 16.33 11.74 14.56
C HIS A 278 17.17 10.52 15.00
N ILE A 279 16.52 9.48 15.52
CA ILE A 279 17.17 8.23 15.92
C ILE A 279 17.67 7.46 14.68
N MET A 280 16.81 7.27 13.69
CA MET A 280 17.12 6.47 12.50
C MET A 280 18.22 7.11 11.64
N SER A 281 18.27 8.44 11.57
CA SER A 281 19.26 9.16 10.75
C SER A 281 20.70 8.99 11.24
N GLN A 282 20.91 8.51 12.48
CA GLN A 282 22.25 8.20 13.00
C GLN A 282 22.84 6.92 12.41
N TYR A 283 22.02 6.07 11.80
CA TYR A 283 22.42 4.73 11.37
C TYR A 283 22.33 4.60 9.85
N LYS A 284 23.48 4.38 9.20
CA LYS A 284 23.58 4.18 7.74
C LYS A 284 22.69 3.06 7.22
N TYR A 285 22.48 2.00 8.00
CA TYR A 285 21.59 0.89 7.67
C TYR A 285 20.17 1.34 7.32
N PHE A 286 19.66 2.40 7.95
CA PHE A 286 18.30 2.88 7.69
C PHE A 286 18.21 3.92 6.57
N ILE A 287 19.25 4.72 6.37
CA ILE A 287 19.21 5.87 5.45
C ILE A 287 19.83 5.61 4.08
N CYS A 288 20.65 4.56 3.96
CA CYS A 288 21.31 4.23 2.70
C CYS A 288 20.38 3.45 1.77
N PRO A 289 20.41 3.74 0.45
CA PRO A 289 19.76 2.89 -0.53
C PRO A 289 20.46 1.53 -0.59
N VAL A 290 19.71 0.51 -1.03
CA VAL A 290 20.23 -0.84 -1.17
C VAL A 290 21.35 -0.87 -2.20
N ASN A 291 22.46 -1.50 -1.84
CA ASN A 291 23.52 -1.88 -2.78
C ASN A 291 23.90 -3.36 -2.66
N ASP A 292 23.52 -3.99 -1.56
CA ASP A 292 23.69 -5.42 -1.30
C ASP A 292 22.42 -5.95 -0.59
N LEU A 293 21.81 -7.00 -1.15
CA LEU A 293 20.63 -7.67 -0.58
C LEU A 293 20.98 -8.57 0.62
N GLY A 294 22.24 -9.00 0.73
CA GLY A 294 22.74 -9.81 1.84
C GLY A 294 23.07 -8.99 3.10
N ALA A 295 23.04 -7.66 3.00
CA ALA A 295 23.35 -6.77 4.11
C ALA A 295 22.29 -6.86 5.22
N ASN A 296 22.75 -7.06 6.45
CA ASN A 296 21.96 -7.06 7.67
C ASN A 296 22.40 -5.90 8.60
N ILE A 297 21.78 -5.76 9.76
CA ILE A 297 22.09 -4.67 10.71
C ILE A 297 23.56 -4.66 11.18
N TRP A 298 24.24 -5.82 11.21
CA TRP A 298 25.61 -5.97 11.68
C TRP A 298 26.64 -5.64 10.60
N THR A 299 26.38 -6.04 9.35
CA THR A 299 27.24 -5.71 8.22
C THR A 299 27.05 -4.25 7.80
N GLY A 300 25.83 -3.75 7.95
CA GLY A 300 25.44 -2.40 7.54
C GLY A 300 25.45 -2.21 6.01
N LEU A 301 25.16 -0.98 5.60
CA LEU A 301 25.27 -0.51 4.21
C LEU A 301 26.26 0.65 4.17
N GLN A 302 27.01 0.75 3.07
CA GLN A 302 27.90 1.88 2.82
C GLN A 302 27.36 2.74 1.68
N CYS A 303 27.09 4.00 1.96
CA CYS A 303 26.70 5.00 0.98
C CYS A 303 27.14 6.39 1.43
N ASN A 304 27.08 7.34 0.49
CA ASN A 304 27.13 8.76 0.80
C ASN A 304 25.71 9.22 1.15
N PRO A 305 25.43 9.62 2.41
CA PRO A 305 24.08 9.98 2.84
C PRO A 305 23.45 11.07 1.97
N ASN A 306 22.15 10.98 1.78
CA ASN A 306 21.38 12.05 1.14
C ASN A 306 21.54 13.34 1.95
N PRO A 307 21.77 14.51 1.32
CA PRO A 307 21.92 15.80 2.01
C PRO A 307 20.78 16.16 2.96
N VAL A 308 19.58 15.57 2.82
CA VAL A 308 18.47 15.78 3.77
C VAL A 308 18.77 15.24 5.17
N PHE A 309 19.70 14.29 5.31
CA PHE A 309 20.13 13.72 6.58
C PHE A 309 21.31 14.46 7.22
N ILE A 310 21.90 15.42 6.51
CA ILE A 310 23.07 16.17 7.01
C ILE A 310 22.55 17.43 7.72
N PRO A 311 22.92 17.69 8.99
CA PRO A 311 22.52 18.91 9.69
C PRO A 311 22.96 20.17 8.95
N LYS A 312 22.06 21.12 8.79
CA LYS A 312 22.34 22.44 8.21
C LYS A 312 21.94 23.53 9.20
N THR A 313 22.73 24.61 9.23
CA THR A 313 22.44 25.79 10.06
C THR A 313 21.62 26.77 9.24
N TYR A 314 20.46 27.15 9.78
CA TYR A 314 19.54 28.11 9.20
C TYR A 314 19.54 29.39 10.01
N THR A 315 19.70 30.52 9.33
CA THR A 315 19.64 31.87 9.90
C THR A 315 18.25 32.46 9.69
N VAL A 316 17.58 32.89 10.76
CA VAL A 316 16.30 33.59 10.64
C VAL A 316 16.54 35.05 10.23
N PRO A 317 15.98 35.52 9.10
CA PRO A 317 16.29 36.85 8.57
C PRO A 317 15.69 38.00 9.39
N PHE A 318 14.70 37.75 10.24
CA PHE A 318 14.08 38.78 11.08
C PHE A 318 13.74 38.21 12.46
N ILE A 319 14.46 38.64 13.49
CA ILE A 319 14.10 38.41 14.90
C ILE A 319 13.63 39.75 15.46
N PRO A 320 12.38 39.86 15.95
CA PRO A 320 11.95 41.04 16.68
C PRO A 320 12.87 41.26 17.88
N GLN A 321 13.45 42.46 18.01
CA GLN A 321 14.29 42.82 19.15
C GLN A 321 13.49 42.61 20.46
N GLY A 322 13.97 41.71 21.32
CA GLY A 322 13.38 41.44 22.64
C GLY A 322 12.96 39.99 22.92
N LEU A 323 12.96 39.09 21.92
CA LEU A 323 12.75 37.66 22.18
C LEU A 323 14.07 36.91 22.46
N PRO A 324 14.15 36.06 23.50
CA PRO A 324 15.32 35.23 23.81
C PRO A 324 15.39 34.00 22.88
N ILE A 325 15.32 34.23 21.57
CA ILE A 325 15.36 33.17 20.56
C ILE A 325 16.70 33.26 19.82
N PRO A 326 17.48 32.15 19.73
CA PRO A 326 18.75 32.15 19.00
C PRO A 326 18.53 32.44 17.52
N ALA A 327 19.42 33.24 16.92
CA ALA A 327 19.34 33.64 15.51
C ALA A 327 19.70 32.54 14.50
N THR A 328 20.26 31.44 15.01
CA THR A 328 20.67 30.30 14.21
C THR A 328 20.11 29.02 14.80
N PHE A 329 19.55 28.18 13.93
CA PHE A 329 19.04 26.86 14.28
C PHE A 329 19.73 25.81 13.42
N THR A 330 20.25 24.76 14.06
CA THR A 330 20.84 23.64 13.34
C THR A 330 19.91 22.44 13.43
N PHE A 331 19.38 22.01 12.29
CA PHE A 331 18.53 20.82 12.20
C PHE A 331 18.73 20.11 10.87
N MET A 332 18.34 18.84 10.79
CA MET A 332 18.42 18.06 9.55
C MET A 332 17.20 18.39 8.68
N PRO A 333 17.38 18.72 7.38
CA PRO A 333 16.27 19.05 6.48
C PRO A 333 15.16 17.98 6.44
N VAL A 334 15.50 16.70 6.65
CA VAL A 334 14.53 15.60 6.74
C VAL A 334 13.45 15.83 7.79
N GLN A 335 13.72 16.57 8.86
CA GLN A 335 12.71 16.86 9.88
C GLN A 335 11.54 17.67 9.32
N LEU A 336 11.76 18.55 8.33
CA LEU A 336 10.68 19.29 7.67
C LEU A 336 9.85 18.35 6.76
N HIS A 337 10.51 17.45 6.05
CA HIS A 337 9.84 16.43 5.24
C HIS A 337 8.96 15.51 6.10
N VAL A 338 9.42 15.17 7.31
CA VAL A 338 8.66 14.38 8.28
C VAL A 338 7.39 15.10 8.73
N LEU A 339 7.40 16.43 8.89
CA LEU A 339 6.17 17.18 9.21
C LEU A 339 5.10 16.98 8.14
N VAL A 340 5.51 16.96 6.86
CA VAL A 340 4.61 16.73 5.73
C VAL A 340 4.09 15.29 5.73
N LEU A 341 4.99 14.30 5.89
CA LEU A 341 4.61 12.89 5.93
C LEU A 341 3.72 12.54 7.13
N ALA A 342 4.00 13.08 8.32
CA ALA A 342 3.20 12.90 9.52
C ALA A 342 1.83 13.56 9.39
N SER A 343 1.77 14.76 8.80
CA SER A 343 0.51 15.44 8.48
C SER A 343 -0.32 14.63 7.50
N PHE A 344 0.30 14.06 6.46
CA PHE A 344 -0.39 13.18 5.53
C PHE A 344 -0.91 11.91 6.22
N ALA A 345 -0.06 11.24 7.00
CA ALA A 345 -0.38 10.01 7.73
C ALA A 345 -1.56 10.20 8.68
N SER A 346 -1.69 11.39 9.29
CA SER A 346 -2.79 11.69 10.20
C SER A 346 -4.04 12.20 9.49
N LEU A 347 -3.88 13.13 8.54
CA LEU A 347 -5.02 13.85 7.97
C LEU A 347 -5.67 13.11 6.79
N ILE A 348 -4.87 12.41 5.99
CA ILE A 348 -5.31 11.87 4.69
C ILE A 348 -5.29 10.34 4.67
N ALA A 349 -4.26 9.69 5.20
CA ALA A 349 -4.17 8.22 5.17
C ALA A 349 -5.39 7.49 5.80
N PRO A 350 -6.06 7.99 6.86
CA PRO A 350 -7.24 7.33 7.43
C PRO A 350 -8.44 7.24 6.46
N PHE A 351 -8.46 8.01 5.37
CA PHE A 351 -9.47 7.87 4.33
C PHE A 351 -9.37 6.53 3.58
N GLY A 352 -8.19 5.90 3.53
CA GLY A 352 -8.04 4.52 3.06
C GLY A 352 -8.86 3.54 3.88
N GLY A 353 -8.77 3.65 5.21
CA GLY A 353 -9.59 2.83 6.11
C GLY A 353 -11.09 3.15 6.04
N PHE A 354 -11.46 4.41 5.76
CA PHE A 354 -12.87 4.75 5.50
C PHE A 354 -13.39 4.10 4.22
N PHE A 355 -12.61 4.14 3.15
CA PHE A 355 -12.94 3.48 1.89
C PHE A 355 -13.08 1.96 2.06
N ALA A 356 -12.10 1.32 2.70
CA ALA A 356 -12.11 -0.12 2.98
C ALA A 356 -13.31 -0.51 3.86
N SER A 357 -13.61 0.27 4.90
CA SER A 357 -14.80 0.08 5.71
C SER A 357 -16.09 0.21 4.89
N GLY A 358 -16.20 1.23 4.03
CA GLY A 358 -17.35 1.41 3.14
C GLY A 358 -17.58 0.21 2.23
N LEU A 359 -16.51 -0.32 1.62
CA LEU A 359 -16.54 -1.52 0.80
C LEU A 359 -17.11 -2.72 1.58
N LYS A 360 -16.58 -2.97 2.78
CA LYS A 360 -17.05 -4.08 3.65
C LYS A 360 -18.54 -3.99 3.96
N ARG A 361 -19.05 -2.80 4.27
CA ARG A 361 -20.48 -2.61 4.57
C ARG A 361 -21.38 -2.86 3.37
N THR A 362 -20.94 -2.51 2.16
CA THR A 362 -21.68 -2.80 0.92
C THR A 362 -21.86 -4.31 0.70
N PHE A 363 -20.85 -5.11 1.05
CA PHE A 363 -20.90 -6.58 0.96
C PHE A 363 -21.47 -7.26 2.22
N LYS A 364 -21.97 -6.50 3.19
CA LYS A 364 -22.49 -7.00 4.47
C LYS A 364 -21.49 -7.87 5.25
N ILE A 365 -20.20 -7.60 5.08
CA ILE A 365 -19.12 -8.23 5.84
C ILE A 365 -18.55 -7.26 6.88
N LYS A 366 -17.87 -7.80 7.89
CA LYS A 366 -17.22 -6.99 8.93
C LYS A 366 -15.72 -6.82 8.69
N ASP A 367 -15.08 -7.91 8.28
CA ASP A 367 -13.63 -8.05 8.07
C ASP A 367 -13.40 -8.68 6.68
N PHE A 368 -12.26 -8.40 6.05
CA PHE A 368 -11.93 -8.93 4.72
C PHE A 368 -11.63 -10.44 4.72
N GLY A 369 -11.24 -10.97 5.87
CA GLY A 369 -10.97 -12.39 6.10
C GLY A 369 -10.55 -12.65 7.54
N ASP A 370 -10.07 -13.87 7.81
CA ASP A 370 -9.61 -14.31 9.13
C ASP A 370 -8.15 -14.78 9.08
N SER A 371 -7.31 -14.07 8.31
CA SER A 371 -5.92 -14.50 8.06
C SER A 371 -5.01 -14.40 9.30
N ILE A 372 -5.34 -13.54 10.28
CA ILE A 372 -4.58 -13.41 11.51
C ILE A 372 -5.47 -13.79 12.70
N PRO A 373 -5.15 -14.87 13.44
CA PRO A 373 -5.98 -15.33 14.55
C PRO A 373 -6.23 -14.24 15.59
N GLY A 374 -7.52 -14.00 15.89
CA GLY A 374 -7.97 -12.97 16.83
C GLY A 374 -7.84 -11.52 16.35
N HIS A 375 -7.33 -11.27 15.14
CA HIS A 375 -7.04 -9.94 14.61
C HIS A 375 -7.80 -9.58 13.33
N GLY A 376 -8.43 -10.54 12.67
CA GLY A 376 -9.21 -10.34 11.44
C GLY A 376 -8.34 -10.47 10.18
N GLY A 377 -8.71 -9.73 9.13
CA GLY A 377 -8.06 -9.81 7.83
C GLY A 377 -6.74 -9.06 7.77
N MET A 378 -5.84 -9.51 6.91
CA MET A 378 -4.59 -8.80 6.61
C MET A 378 -4.90 -7.45 5.93
N THR A 379 -5.87 -7.44 5.01
CA THR A 379 -6.31 -6.23 4.29
C THR A 379 -6.84 -5.17 5.24
N ASP A 380 -7.53 -5.57 6.33
CA ASP A 380 -8.00 -4.65 7.38
C ASP A 380 -6.87 -3.92 8.11
N ARG A 381 -5.64 -4.43 8.05
CA ARG A 381 -4.46 -3.81 8.68
C ARG A 381 -3.63 -2.97 7.73
N MET A 382 -3.81 -3.19 6.42
CA MET A 382 -2.98 -2.59 5.37
C MET A 382 -3.69 -1.48 4.61
N ASP A 383 -4.98 -1.23 4.84
CA ASP A 383 -5.78 -0.25 4.11
C ASP A 383 -5.19 1.18 4.13
N CYS A 384 -4.79 1.67 5.31
CA CYS A 384 -4.13 2.96 5.47
C CYS A 384 -2.64 2.90 5.08
N GLN A 385 -2.01 1.73 5.29
CA GLN A 385 -0.59 1.51 5.02
C GLN A 385 -0.27 1.56 3.53
N PHE A 386 -1.12 1.00 2.67
CA PHE A 386 -0.90 1.04 1.22
C PHE A 386 -0.94 2.46 0.66
N ILE A 387 -1.91 3.28 1.08
CA ILE A 387 -1.96 4.69 0.68
C ILE A 387 -0.74 5.44 1.18
N MET A 388 -0.35 5.22 2.45
CA MET A 388 0.81 5.88 3.03
C MET A 388 2.11 5.51 2.32
N GLY A 389 2.31 4.23 2.00
CA GLY A 389 3.50 3.76 1.29
C GLY A 389 3.63 4.38 -0.11
N THR A 390 2.52 4.53 -0.83
CA THR A 390 2.53 5.18 -2.16
C THR A 390 2.90 6.66 -2.07
N ILE A 391 2.38 7.35 -1.06
CA ILE A 391 2.70 8.76 -0.86
C ILE A 391 4.15 8.94 -0.43
N ALA A 392 4.69 8.05 0.40
CA ALA A 392 6.11 8.05 0.73
C ALA A 392 6.97 7.92 -0.54
N PHE A 393 6.59 7.06 -1.48
CA PHE A 393 7.32 6.88 -2.73
C PHE A 393 7.28 8.11 -3.63
N PHE A 394 6.10 8.66 -3.91
CA PHE A 394 5.99 9.84 -4.75
C PHE A 394 6.64 11.06 -4.10
N TYR A 395 6.44 11.25 -2.79
CA TYR A 395 7.05 12.35 -2.05
C TYR A 395 8.58 12.25 -2.05
N TYR A 396 9.12 11.06 -1.81
CA TYR A 396 10.56 10.80 -1.91
C TYR A 396 11.06 11.14 -3.32
N SER A 397 10.42 10.57 -4.35
CA SER A 397 10.84 10.74 -5.74
C SER A 397 10.80 12.19 -6.22
N SER A 398 9.84 12.99 -5.73
CA SER A 398 9.69 14.39 -6.15
C SER A 398 10.55 15.38 -5.37
N PHE A 399 10.72 15.17 -4.06
CA PHE A 399 11.31 16.20 -3.18
C PHE A 399 12.63 15.80 -2.53
N ILE A 400 12.98 14.52 -2.53
CA ILE A 400 14.10 13.98 -1.74
C ILE A 400 15.13 13.27 -2.59
N ALA A 401 14.69 12.54 -3.63
CA ALA A 401 15.56 11.81 -4.53
C ALA A 401 16.59 12.77 -5.15
N VAL A 402 17.87 12.38 -5.07
CA VAL A 402 18.97 13.13 -5.68
C VAL A 402 19.46 12.35 -6.89
N HIS A 403 19.18 12.87 -8.08
CA HIS A 403 19.73 12.33 -9.31
C HIS A 403 21.19 12.79 -9.46
N LYS A 404 22.11 12.04 -8.87
CA LYS A 404 23.55 12.27 -9.07
C LYS A 404 23.94 11.76 -10.45
N THR A 405 24.18 12.68 -11.38
CA THR A 405 24.77 12.32 -12.68
C THR A 405 26.23 11.95 -12.47
N SER A 406 26.61 10.74 -12.85
CA SER A 406 28.02 10.31 -12.84
C SER A 406 28.72 10.74 -14.14
N VAL A 407 30.04 10.92 -14.10
CA VAL A 407 30.83 11.19 -15.30
C VAL A 407 30.60 10.09 -16.35
N GLY A 408 30.55 8.83 -15.93
CA GLY A 408 30.26 7.69 -16.79
C GLY A 408 28.90 7.80 -17.48
N SER A 409 27.83 8.16 -16.75
CA SER A 409 26.50 8.34 -17.34
C SER A 409 26.41 9.53 -18.29
N VAL A 410 27.15 10.62 -18.03
CA VAL A 410 27.24 11.74 -18.99
C VAL A 410 27.96 11.30 -20.25
N LEU A 411 29.06 10.56 -20.10
CA LEU A 411 29.84 10.05 -21.23
C LEU A 411 29.04 9.03 -22.04
N GLU A 412 28.34 8.09 -21.41
CA GLU A 412 27.48 7.13 -22.10
C GLU A 412 26.39 7.86 -22.88
N ALA A 413 25.66 8.78 -22.23
CA ALA A 413 24.63 9.58 -22.90
C ALA A 413 25.20 10.40 -24.08
N ALA A 414 26.39 10.99 -23.92
CA ALA A 414 27.04 11.74 -24.98
C ALA A 414 27.51 10.82 -26.14
N ILE A 415 28.10 9.67 -25.84
CA ILE A 415 28.69 8.78 -26.84
C ILE A 415 27.62 8.00 -27.61
N THR A 416 26.61 7.46 -26.92
CA THR A 416 25.58 6.61 -27.54
C THR A 416 24.36 7.39 -27.99
N GLY A 417 24.11 8.56 -27.40
CA GLY A 417 22.88 9.33 -27.59
C GLY A 417 23.00 10.54 -28.51
N LEU A 418 24.23 10.99 -28.84
CA LEU A 418 24.47 12.18 -29.66
C LEU A 418 25.19 11.80 -30.96
N THR A 419 24.94 12.57 -32.02
CA THR A 419 25.73 12.47 -33.24
C THR A 419 27.15 12.99 -33.03
N PRO A 420 28.12 12.65 -33.90
CA PRO A 420 29.49 13.17 -33.79
C PRO A 420 29.57 14.71 -33.74
N GLU A 421 28.69 15.40 -34.45
CA GLU A 421 28.63 16.87 -34.48
C GLU A 421 28.16 17.42 -33.13
N GLU A 422 27.10 16.84 -32.56
CA GLU A 422 26.56 17.20 -31.24
C GLU A 422 27.57 16.91 -30.12
N GLN A 423 28.35 15.82 -30.22
CA GLN A 423 29.43 15.51 -29.28
C GLN A 423 30.51 16.61 -29.27
N VAL A 424 30.91 17.09 -30.45
CA VAL A 424 31.86 18.20 -30.59
C VAL A 424 31.30 19.50 -30.03
N GLU A 425 30.01 19.76 -30.22
CA GLU A 425 29.33 20.92 -29.65
C GLU A 425 29.32 20.88 -28.11
N VAL A 426 28.96 19.74 -27.51
CA VAL A 426 29.04 19.53 -26.06
C VAL A 426 30.45 19.77 -25.55
N PHE A 427 31.46 19.25 -26.23
CA PHE A 427 32.87 19.45 -25.85
C PHE A 427 33.28 20.93 -25.89
N LYS A 428 32.89 21.69 -26.94
CA LYS A 428 33.17 23.13 -27.07
C LYS A 428 32.49 23.94 -25.95
N ILE A 429 31.22 23.66 -25.66
CA ILE A 429 30.44 24.36 -24.62
C ILE A 429 31.02 24.06 -23.23
N LEU A 430 31.33 22.80 -22.93
CA LEU A 430 31.94 22.40 -21.67
C LEU A 430 33.33 23.03 -21.50
N GLY A 431 34.15 23.04 -22.56
CA GLY A 431 35.44 23.72 -22.56
C GLY A 431 35.31 25.22 -22.27
N LYS A 432 34.35 25.91 -22.90
CA LYS A 432 34.06 27.33 -22.61
C LYS A 432 33.65 27.55 -21.15
N HIS A 433 32.83 26.67 -20.59
CA HIS A 433 32.43 26.74 -19.18
C HIS A 433 33.63 26.61 -18.23
N LEU A 434 34.56 25.70 -18.50
CA LEU A 434 35.77 25.50 -17.69
C LEU A 434 36.74 26.68 -17.79
N VAL A 435 36.88 27.30 -18.97
CA VAL A 435 37.67 28.54 -19.13
C VAL A 435 37.08 29.67 -18.28
N ASN A 436 35.75 29.83 -18.27
CA ASN A 436 35.08 30.87 -17.49
C ASN A 436 35.21 30.67 -15.96
N GLN A 437 35.46 29.44 -15.51
CA GLN A 437 35.77 29.12 -14.11
C GLN A 437 37.27 29.18 -13.80
N GLU A 438 38.11 29.63 -14.74
CA GLU A 438 39.56 29.70 -14.62
C GLU A 438 40.24 28.33 -14.38
N LEU A 439 39.55 27.23 -14.70
CA LEU A 439 40.07 25.87 -14.51
C LEU A 439 40.98 25.41 -15.65
N ILE A 440 40.82 25.97 -16.86
CA ILE A 440 41.68 25.70 -18.01
C ILE A 440 42.04 26.99 -18.78
N PRO A 441 43.22 27.07 -19.44
CA PRO A 441 43.62 28.24 -20.22
C PRO A 441 42.76 28.45 -21.48
N SER A 442 42.50 29.71 -21.84
CA SER A 442 41.73 30.10 -23.04
C SER A 442 42.31 29.56 -24.35
N LYS A 443 43.64 29.37 -24.42
CA LYS A 443 44.34 28.76 -25.57
C LYS A 443 43.83 27.36 -25.94
N VAL A 444 43.33 26.60 -24.97
CA VAL A 444 42.78 25.26 -25.20
C VAL A 444 41.53 25.34 -26.08
N LEU A 445 40.64 26.29 -25.80
CA LEU A 445 39.40 26.47 -26.56
C LEU A 445 39.68 26.98 -27.99
N GLU A 446 40.68 27.84 -28.17
CA GLU A 446 41.12 28.30 -29.49
C GLU A 446 41.64 27.15 -30.36
N TYR A 447 42.45 26.26 -29.78
CA TYR A 447 42.97 25.08 -30.48
C TYR A 447 41.85 24.13 -30.91
N VAL A 448 40.92 23.83 -29.99
CA VAL A 448 39.76 22.98 -30.26
C VAL A 448 38.89 23.57 -31.38
N ASN A 449 38.59 24.86 -31.34
CA ASN A 449 37.80 25.52 -32.38
C ASN A 449 38.48 25.57 -33.75
N ALA A 450 39.82 25.59 -33.79
CA ALA A 450 40.57 25.55 -35.03
C ALA A 450 40.56 24.14 -35.67
N GLN A 451 40.60 23.08 -34.86
CA GLN A 451 40.62 21.69 -35.35
C GLN A 451 39.25 21.21 -35.85
N PHE A 452 38.16 21.58 -35.18
CA PHE A 452 36.78 21.18 -35.54
C PHE A 452 36.07 22.17 -36.48
N LYS A 453 36.82 22.91 -37.29
CA LYS A 453 36.31 23.91 -38.25
C LYS A 453 36.20 23.35 -39.68
N ARG A 454 36.23 22.03 -39.85
CA ARG A 454 36.12 21.33 -41.13
C ARG A 454 34.83 20.56 -41.22
#